data_AF-A0A401NXK8-F1
#
_entry.id   AF-A0A401NXK8-F1
#
_cell.length_a   1.000
_cell.length_b   1.000
_cell.length_c   1.000
_cell.angle_alpha   90.00
_cell.angle_beta   90.00
_cell.angle_gamma   90.00
#
_symmetry.space_group_name_H-M   'P 1'
#
loop_
_entity.id
_entity.type
_entity.pdbx_description
1 polymer ?
#
loop_
_entity_poly.entity_id
_entity_poly.type
_entity_poly.pdbx_seq_one_letter_code
_entity_poly.pdbx_strand_id
1 'polypeptide(L)'
;MVIADISMLTGFTPDVQDLNLLNNGVDGYISRYELDKALSTQGSLIIYLDLVSHTEDTCLGFKVHQFFKVGLIQPASVKVYEYYDTENSCTKFYNVNANSGMLSKICEGDVCRCAEGSCITVKMPELRVQVDQREEKACDPQTDYGKCIIQLFCKSDQSIRLIPESAWSRPHHLSLYL
;
A
#
# COMPACT_ATOMS: atom_id res chain seq x y z
N MET A 1 8.80 -2.18 30.91
CA MET A 1 9.65 -2.12 29.69
C MET A 1 8.75 -2.29 28.50
N VAL A 2 8.92 -1.41 27.51
CA VAL A 2 8.19 -1.42 26.25
C VAL A 2 9.15 -1.82 25.14
N ILE A 3 8.67 -2.63 24.21
CA ILE A 3 9.41 -3.03 23.01
C ILE A 3 8.75 -2.39 21.81
N ALA A 4 9.56 -1.73 20.98
CA ALA A 4 9.18 -1.31 19.64
C ALA A 4 9.87 -2.22 18.62
N ASP A 5 9.09 -3.06 17.94
CA ASP A 5 9.51 -3.93 16.85
C ASP A 5 9.19 -3.25 15.52
N ILE A 6 10.24 -2.87 14.80
CA ILE A 6 10.17 -2.08 13.57
C ILE A 6 10.71 -2.95 12.43
N SER A 7 9.83 -3.43 11.57
CA SER A 7 10.24 -4.02 10.29
C SER A 7 10.71 -2.92 9.34
N MET A 8 11.76 -3.15 8.55
CA MET A 8 12.19 -2.17 7.54
C MET A 8 11.47 -2.38 6.20
N LEU A 9 11.41 -1.31 5.40
CA LEU A 9 10.93 -1.37 4.02
C LEU A 9 11.87 -2.24 3.17
N THR A 10 11.32 -2.91 2.15
CA THR A 10 12.11 -3.75 1.25
C THR A 10 13.22 -2.94 0.57
N GLY A 11 14.48 -3.33 0.80
CA GLY A 11 15.66 -2.64 0.27
C GLY A 11 16.16 -1.47 1.10
N PHE A 12 15.67 -1.28 2.32
CA PHE A 12 16.11 -0.25 3.25
C PHE A 12 16.81 -0.84 4.48
N THR A 13 17.75 -0.10 5.03
CA THR A 13 18.47 -0.45 6.26
C THR A 13 18.60 0.80 7.14
N PRO A 14 18.46 0.71 8.47
CA PRO A 14 18.57 1.86 9.35
C PRO A 14 20.02 2.34 9.47
N ASP A 15 20.20 3.64 9.72
CA ASP A 15 21.50 4.23 9.99
C ASP A 15 22.00 3.85 11.39
N VAL A 16 23.10 3.10 11.44
CA VAL A 16 23.68 2.62 12.70
C VAL A 16 24.26 3.77 13.54
N GLN A 17 24.70 4.87 12.93
CA GLN A 17 25.21 6.03 13.66
C GLN A 17 24.08 6.72 14.42
N ASP A 18 22.93 6.94 13.78
CA ASP A 18 21.76 7.53 14.42
C ASP A 18 21.25 6.62 15.57
N LEU A 19 21.19 5.30 15.36
CA LEU A 19 20.80 4.35 16.42
C LEU A 19 21.77 4.38 17.62
N ASN A 20 23.07 4.50 17.37
CA ASN A 20 24.06 4.65 18.43
C ASN A 20 23.91 5.96 19.21
N LEU A 21 23.54 7.04 18.54
CA LEU A 21 23.26 8.31 19.20
C LEU A 21 22.00 8.24 20.08
N LEU A 22 20.97 7.53 19.63
CA LEU A 22 19.76 7.31 20.43
C LEU A 22 20.02 6.42 21.66
N ASN A 23 20.94 5.46 21.55
CA ASN A 23 21.31 4.56 22.66
C ASN A 23 22.27 5.19 23.66
N ASN A 24 23.24 5.99 23.19
CA ASN A 24 24.31 6.57 24.02
C ASN A 24 24.09 8.06 24.33
N GLY A 25 22.95 8.62 23.91
CA GLY A 25 22.60 10.02 24.14
C GLY A 25 22.38 10.33 25.62
N VAL A 26 22.54 11.60 25.98
CA VAL A 26 22.41 12.07 27.38
C VAL A 26 21.01 11.79 27.95
N ASP A 27 20.00 11.79 27.08
CA ASP A 27 18.60 11.56 27.46
C ASP A 27 18.24 10.07 27.61
N GLY A 28 19.11 9.14 27.17
CA GLY A 28 18.95 7.70 27.40
C GLY A 28 17.61 7.12 26.92
N TYR A 29 17.04 7.63 25.81
CA TYR A 29 15.73 7.21 25.33
C TYR A 29 15.62 5.72 25.00
N ILE A 30 16.70 5.10 24.54
CA ILE A 30 16.77 3.69 24.16
C ILE A 30 17.76 2.97 25.08
N SER A 31 17.34 1.87 25.67
CA SER A 31 18.19 1.04 26.54
C SER A 31 19.09 0.11 25.75
N ARG A 32 18.54 -0.45 24.67
CA ARG A 32 19.22 -1.36 23.76
C ARG A 32 18.50 -1.37 22.42
N TYR A 33 19.23 -1.67 21.35
CA TYR A 33 18.63 -2.03 20.06
C TYR A 33 19.25 -3.30 19.51
N GLU A 34 18.48 -4.05 18.73
CA GLU A 34 18.93 -5.23 18.00
C GLU A 34 18.55 -5.11 16.53
N LEU A 35 19.52 -5.40 15.66
CA LEU A 35 19.31 -5.47 14.22
C LEU A 35 19.33 -6.93 13.80
N ASP A 36 18.15 -7.48 13.56
CA ASP A 36 18.04 -8.83 13.05
C ASP A 36 18.13 -8.83 11.53
N LYS A 37 19.26 -9.34 11.03
CA LYS A 37 19.51 -9.57 9.61
C LYS A 37 19.19 -11.01 9.19
N ALA A 38 18.89 -11.89 10.15
CA ALA A 38 18.83 -13.34 9.94
C ALA A 38 17.42 -13.84 9.64
N LEU A 39 16.36 -13.16 10.10
CA LEU A 39 14.98 -13.68 10.00
C LEU A 39 14.16 -13.18 8.82
N SER A 40 14.58 -12.16 8.06
CA SER A 40 13.88 -11.77 6.83
C SER A 40 14.74 -10.97 5.85
N THR A 41 14.41 -11.03 4.56
CA THR A 41 14.92 -10.11 3.52
C THR A 41 14.60 -8.64 3.80
N GLN A 42 13.68 -8.36 4.73
CA GLN A 42 13.31 -7.01 5.14
C GLN A 42 14.17 -6.48 6.28
N GLY A 43 14.80 -7.32 7.12
CA GLY A 43 15.51 -6.86 8.32
C GLY A 43 14.57 -6.24 9.36
N SER A 44 14.72 -6.62 10.62
CA SER A 44 13.95 -6.02 11.72
C SER A 44 14.88 -5.27 12.69
N LEU A 45 14.37 -4.15 13.20
CA LEU A 45 14.99 -3.35 14.24
C LEU A 45 14.11 -3.46 15.49
N ILE A 46 14.66 -4.03 16.54
CA ILE A 46 14.00 -4.12 17.85
C ILE A 46 14.62 -3.06 18.74
N ILE A 47 13.80 -2.20 19.33
CA ILE A 47 14.19 -1.15 20.26
C ILE A 47 13.58 -1.44 21.62
N TYR A 48 14.42 -1.44 22.65
CA TYR A 48 14.02 -1.60 24.04
C TYR A 48 13.93 -0.23 24.72
N LEU A 49 12.77 0.07 25.29
CA LEU A 49 12.48 1.31 26.01
C LEU A 49 12.18 0.97 27.48
N ASP A 50 12.97 1.50 28.40
CA ASP A 50 12.73 1.28 29.84
C ASP A 50 11.47 2.01 30.33
N LEU A 51 11.30 3.26 29.88
CA LEU A 51 10.22 4.14 30.29
C LEU A 51 9.56 4.79 29.07
N VAL A 52 8.23 4.79 29.05
CA VAL A 52 7.42 5.55 28.11
C VAL A 52 6.45 6.39 28.92
N SER A 53 6.37 7.69 28.61
CA SER A 53 5.46 8.60 29.31
C SER A 53 4.00 8.30 28.94
N HIS A 54 3.11 8.41 29.91
CA HIS A 54 1.66 8.30 29.70
C HIS A 54 0.98 9.66 29.49
N THR A 55 1.73 10.76 29.68
CA THR A 55 1.22 12.14 29.57
C THR A 55 1.72 12.84 28.32
N GLU A 56 2.91 12.47 27.83
CA GLU A 56 3.58 13.12 26.72
C GLU A 56 4.03 12.09 25.68
N ASP A 57 3.97 12.48 24.40
CA ASP A 57 4.39 11.61 23.31
C ASP A 57 5.91 11.43 23.32
N THR A 58 6.35 10.17 23.34
CA THR A 58 7.77 9.81 23.21
C THR A 58 8.10 9.59 21.73
N CYS A 59 8.89 10.49 21.15
CA CYS A 59 9.24 10.46 19.72
C CYS A 59 10.68 10.01 19.51
N LEU A 60 10.89 9.07 18.58
CA LEU A 60 12.21 8.58 18.16
C LEU A 60 12.34 8.78 16.66
N GLY A 61 13.49 9.26 16.20
CA GLY A 61 13.77 9.48 14.79
C GLY A 61 15.17 9.02 14.42
N PHE A 62 15.27 8.25 13.35
CA PHE A 62 16.53 7.79 12.78
C PHE A 62 16.42 7.75 11.26
N LYS A 63 17.53 7.89 10.56
CA LYS A 63 17.56 7.79 9.10
C LYS A 63 17.52 6.34 8.65
N VAL A 64 16.96 6.13 7.47
CA VAL A 64 16.99 4.85 6.76
C VAL A 64 17.61 5.05 5.38
N HIS A 65 18.47 4.13 4.98
CA HIS A 65 19.20 4.15 3.72
C HIS A 65 18.73 3.04 2.79
N GLN A 66 18.48 3.38 1.53
CA GLN A 66 18.16 2.39 0.52
C GLN A 66 19.46 1.73 0.01
N PHE A 67 19.63 0.42 0.23
CA PHE A 67 20.81 -0.32 -0.19
C PHE A 67 20.62 -1.09 -1.51
N PHE A 68 19.37 -1.37 -1.91
CA PHE A 68 19.06 -1.80 -3.28
C PHE A 68 17.70 -1.27 -3.75
N LYS A 69 17.58 -1.05 -5.06
CA LYS A 69 16.34 -0.57 -5.68
C LYS A 69 15.43 -1.73 -6.04
N VAL A 70 14.16 -1.62 -5.66
CA VAL A 70 13.09 -2.56 -6.03
C VAL A 70 12.00 -1.83 -6.83
N GLY A 71 11.29 -2.58 -7.68
CA GLY A 71 10.20 -2.01 -8.47
C GLY A 71 8.96 -1.68 -7.63
N LEU A 72 8.63 -2.52 -6.65
CA LEU A 72 7.52 -2.31 -5.73
C LEU A 72 8.03 -2.43 -4.29
N ILE A 73 7.89 -1.35 -3.51
CA ILE A 73 8.29 -1.31 -2.11
C ILE A 73 7.12 -1.81 -1.28
N GLN A 74 7.32 -2.91 -0.57
CA GLN A 74 6.31 -3.41 0.36
C GLN A 74 6.27 -2.50 1.60
N PRO A 75 5.07 -2.18 2.11
CA PRO A 75 4.94 -1.44 3.35
C PRO A 75 5.59 -2.20 4.50
N ALA A 76 6.04 -1.44 5.48
CA ALA A 76 6.59 -1.95 6.71
C ALA A 76 5.68 -1.58 7.88
N SER A 77 5.85 -2.25 9.01
CA SER A 77 5.13 -2.01 10.26
C SER A 77 6.04 -1.64 11.42
N VAL A 78 5.48 -0.82 12.31
CA VAL A 78 5.94 -0.60 13.68
C VAL A 78 4.93 -1.26 14.60
N LYS A 79 5.38 -2.19 15.44
CA LYS A 79 4.59 -2.83 16.48
C LYS A 79 5.17 -2.45 17.85
N VAL A 80 4.34 -1.87 18.70
CA VAL A 80 4.70 -1.52 20.08
C VAL A 80 3.92 -2.42 21.03
N TYR A 81 4.61 -3.03 22.00
CA TYR A 81 4.02 -3.92 22.99
C TYR A 81 4.78 -3.90 24.31
N GLU A 82 4.12 -4.32 25.38
CA GLU A 82 4.75 -4.47 26.67
C GLU A 82 5.50 -5.81 26.76
N TYR A 83 6.66 -5.82 27.43
CA TYR A 83 7.51 -7.01 27.54
C TYR A 83 6.79 -8.23 28.17
N TYR A 84 5.87 -7.99 29.12
CA TYR A 84 5.15 -9.05 29.84
C TYR A 84 3.73 -9.31 29.32
N ASP A 85 3.18 -8.41 28.50
CA ASP A 85 1.84 -8.53 27.94
C ASP A 85 1.85 -8.15 26.46
N THR A 86 1.98 -9.18 25.62
CA THR A 86 1.99 -9.02 24.16
C THR A 86 0.60 -8.87 23.56
N GLU A 87 -0.47 -9.15 24.30
CA GLU A 87 -1.85 -8.99 23.83
C GLU A 87 -2.18 -7.50 23.71
N ASN A 88 -1.66 -6.68 24.63
CA ASN A 88 -1.73 -5.23 24.54
C ASN A 88 -0.67 -4.68 23.57
N SER A 89 -0.89 -4.91 22.27
CA SER A 89 0.00 -4.42 21.22
C SER A 89 -0.71 -3.49 20.23
N CYS A 90 0.03 -2.48 19.77
CA CYS A 90 -0.42 -1.55 18.74
C CYS A 90 0.48 -1.68 17.51
N THR A 91 -0.12 -1.88 16.34
CA THR A 91 0.62 -1.98 15.07
C THR A 91 0.19 -0.88 14.11
N LYS A 92 1.16 -0.19 13.53
CA LYS A 92 0.95 0.81 12.47
C LYS A 92 1.84 0.50 11.28
N PHE A 93 1.31 0.70 10.08
CA PHE A 93 2.06 0.50 8.84
C PHE A 93 2.52 1.83 8.27
N TYR A 94 3.67 1.84 7.60
CA TYR A 94 4.26 2.98 6.93
C TYR A 94 4.82 2.60 5.55
N ASN A 95 4.80 3.55 4.62
CA ASN A 95 5.32 3.40 3.26
C ASN A 95 5.81 4.77 2.74
N VAL A 96 6.72 4.78 1.76
CA VAL A 96 7.36 6.00 1.22
C VAL A 96 6.39 6.87 0.42
N ASN A 97 5.48 6.24 -0.34
CA ASN A 97 4.71 6.92 -1.39
C ASN A 97 3.21 7.04 -1.10
N ALA A 98 2.72 6.48 0.01
CA ALA A 98 1.29 6.37 0.27
C ALA A 98 0.87 7.22 1.48
N ASN A 99 -0.19 8.02 1.32
CA ASN A 99 -0.82 8.77 2.41
C ASN A 99 -1.33 7.84 3.54
N SER A 100 -1.54 6.55 3.24
CA SER A 100 -1.76 5.50 4.23
C SER A 100 -0.70 4.41 4.04
N GLY A 101 -0.03 3.97 5.10
CA GLY A 101 0.96 2.88 5.03
C GLY A 101 0.39 1.49 4.71
N MET A 102 -0.90 1.37 4.36
CA MET A 102 -1.50 0.10 3.93
C MET A 102 -1.49 -0.05 2.40
N LEU A 103 -1.56 -1.30 1.95
CA LEU A 103 -1.75 -1.66 0.55
C LEU A 103 -3.05 -1.06 -0.01
N SER A 104 -3.00 -0.61 -1.26
CA SER A 104 -4.17 -0.08 -1.97
C SER A 104 -5.22 -1.18 -2.11
N LYS A 105 -6.43 -0.88 -1.63
CA LYS A 105 -7.58 -1.79 -1.67
C LYS A 105 -8.84 -1.05 -2.09
N ILE A 106 -9.72 -1.76 -2.79
CA ILE A 106 -11.07 -1.31 -3.10
C ILE A 106 -12.01 -2.13 -2.24
N CYS A 107 -12.79 -1.47 -1.37
CA CYS A 107 -13.72 -2.13 -0.47
C CYS A 107 -15.16 -1.69 -0.75
N GLU A 108 -16.07 -2.65 -0.75
CA GLU A 108 -17.51 -2.44 -0.76
C GLU A 108 -18.09 -3.13 0.48
N GLY A 109 -18.42 -2.34 1.51
CA GLY A 109 -18.72 -2.86 2.84
C GLY A 109 -17.52 -3.64 3.41
N ASP A 110 -17.77 -4.88 3.82
CA ASP A 110 -16.75 -5.78 4.38
C ASP A 110 -15.96 -6.56 3.31
N VAL A 111 -16.34 -6.45 2.03
CA VAL A 111 -15.66 -7.16 0.94
C VAL A 111 -14.59 -6.25 0.34
N CYS A 112 -13.33 -6.60 0.53
CA CYS A 112 -12.19 -5.88 -0.03
C CYS A 112 -11.48 -6.69 -1.12
N ARG A 113 -11.07 -6.01 -2.19
CA ARG A 113 -10.19 -6.54 -3.24
C ARG A 113 -8.87 -5.78 -3.27
N CYS A 114 -7.80 -6.53 -3.52
CA CYS A 114 -6.47 -5.95 -3.70
C CYS A 114 -6.46 -5.09 -4.97
N ALA A 115 -5.95 -3.87 -4.86
CA ALA A 115 -5.74 -2.94 -5.97
C ALA A 115 -4.26 -2.61 -6.15
N GLU A 116 -3.37 -3.47 -5.63
CA GLU A 116 -1.93 -3.33 -5.79
C GLU A 116 -1.50 -3.76 -7.18
N GLY A 117 -0.80 -2.87 -7.90
CA GLY A 117 -0.31 -3.13 -9.25
C GLY A 117 -0.28 -1.87 -10.10
N SER A 118 0.06 -2.06 -11.38
CA SER A 118 0.06 -0.96 -12.34
C SER A 118 -1.37 -0.58 -12.73
N CYS A 119 -1.66 0.72 -12.73
CA CYS A 119 -2.92 1.23 -13.27
C CYS A 119 -3.07 0.87 -14.75
N ILE A 120 -4.29 0.48 -15.14
CA ILE A 120 -4.60 0.21 -16.53
C ILE A 120 -4.44 1.51 -17.32
N THR A 121 -3.54 1.50 -18.29
CA THR A 121 -3.35 2.63 -19.21
C THR A 121 -4.18 2.36 -20.46
N VAL A 122 -5.04 3.31 -20.82
CA VAL A 122 -5.81 3.23 -22.08
C VAL A 122 -4.82 3.30 -23.23
N LYS A 123 -4.76 2.25 -24.06
CA LYS A 123 -3.96 2.27 -25.28
C LYS A 123 -4.58 3.30 -26.23
N MET A 124 -3.86 4.40 -26.43
CA MET A 124 -4.25 5.44 -27.37
C MET A 124 -4.32 4.91 -28.80
N PRO A 125 -5.12 5.53 -29.69
CA PRO A 125 -5.34 5.07 -31.07
C PRO A 125 -4.07 4.96 -31.91
N GLU A 126 -2.98 5.61 -31.50
CA GLU A 126 -1.68 5.62 -32.16
C GLU A 126 -0.92 4.29 -31.99
N LEU A 127 -1.15 3.56 -30.89
CA LEU A 127 -0.75 2.15 -30.75
C LEU A 127 -1.86 1.25 -31.32
N ARG A 128 -2.01 1.23 -32.64
CA ARG A 128 -2.90 0.28 -33.31
C ARG A 128 -2.38 -1.15 -33.16
N VAL A 129 -2.79 -1.82 -32.09
CA VAL A 129 -2.69 -3.28 -32.00
C VAL A 129 -3.45 -3.86 -33.20
N GLN A 130 -2.82 -4.78 -33.94
CA GLN A 130 -3.43 -5.44 -35.10
C GLN A 130 -4.71 -6.19 -34.70
N VAL A 131 -5.66 -6.29 -35.63
CA VAL A 131 -6.98 -6.90 -35.37
C VAL A 131 -6.83 -8.36 -34.95
N ASP A 132 -6.04 -9.14 -35.68
CA ASP A 132 -5.83 -10.57 -35.40
C ASP A 132 -5.26 -10.81 -33.99
N GLN A 133 -4.32 -9.97 -33.54
CA GLN A 133 -3.76 -10.04 -32.18
C GLN A 133 -4.77 -9.66 -31.09
N ARG A 134 -5.77 -8.83 -31.40
CA ARG A 134 -6.85 -8.51 -30.47
C ARG A 134 -7.82 -9.67 -30.34
N GLU A 135 -8.15 -10.31 -31.45
CA GLU A 135 -9.06 -11.46 -31.49
C GLU A 135 -8.44 -12.66 -30.76
N GLU A 136 -7.18 -12.97 -31.01
CA GLU A 136 -6.48 -14.05 -30.33
C GLU A 136 -6.44 -13.83 -28.81
N LYS A 137 -6.12 -12.61 -28.36
CA LYS A 137 -6.14 -12.27 -26.93
C LYS A 137 -7.54 -12.27 -26.32
N ALA A 138 -8.56 -11.87 -27.07
CA ALA A 138 -9.94 -11.90 -26.60
C ALA A 138 -10.45 -13.34 -26.41
N CYS A 139 -9.91 -14.29 -27.16
CA CYS A 139 -10.23 -15.72 -27.07
C CYS A 139 -9.35 -16.50 -26.06
N ASP A 140 -8.45 -15.83 -25.32
CA ASP A 140 -7.64 -16.47 -24.28
C ASP A 140 -8.56 -17.01 -23.15
N PRO A 141 -8.36 -18.24 -22.66
CA PRO A 141 -9.16 -18.81 -21.57
C PRO A 141 -9.16 -18.00 -20.27
N GLN A 142 -8.23 -17.06 -20.07
CA GLN A 142 -8.23 -16.13 -18.93
C GLN A 142 -9.19 -14.94 -19.12
N THR A 143 -9.77 -14.76 -20.32
CA THR A 143 -10.70 -13.68 -20.63
C THR A 143 -12.14 -14.15 -20.44
N ASP A 144 -12.82 -13.59 -19.44
CA ASP A 144 -14.21 -13.98 -19.13
C ASP A 144 -15.24 -13.39 -20.11
N TYR A 145 -15.08 -12.13 -20.54
CA TYR A 145 -16.04 -11.45 -21.40
C TYR A 145 -15.46 -10.26 -22.18
N GLY A 146 -16.03 -9.98 -23.35
CA GLY A 146 -15.82 -8.74 -24.11
C GLY A 146 -17.07 -7.85 -24.07
N LYS A 147 -16.92 -6.54 -23.81
CA LYS A 147 -18.02 -5.58 -23.80
C LYS A 147 -17.65 -4.30 -24.56
N CYS A 148 -18.59 -3.79 -25.36
CA CYS A 148 -18.59 -2.41 -25.80
C CYS A 148 -19.23 -1.56 -24.69
N ILE A 149 -18.57 -0.48 -24.28
CA ILE A 149 -19.04 0.36 -23.18
C ILE A 149 -19.12 1.80 -23.67
N ILE A 150 -20.28 2.43 -23.48
CA ILE A 150 -20.47 3.86 -23.64
C ILE A 150 -20.41 4.48 -22.24
N GLN A 151 -19.42 5.34 -22.00
CA GLN A 151 -19.28 6.03 -20.72
C GLN A 151 -20.25 7.20 -20.65
N LEU A 152 -21.29 7.08 -19.82
CA LEU A 152 -22.19 8.18 -19.50
C LEU A 152 -21.67 8.90 -18.25
N PHE A 153 -21.28 10.16 -18.39
CA PHE A 153 -20.91 11.00 -17.25
C PHE A 153 -22.17 11.59 -16.62
N CYS A 154 -22.52 11.14 -15.41
CA CYS A 154 -23.56 11.81 -14.62
C CYS A 154 -22.92 12.96 -13.84
N LYS A 155 -23.39 14.20 -14.04
CA LYS A 155 -22.74 15.41 -13.52
C LYS A 155 -23.08 15.71 -12.04
N SER A 156 -23.81 14.85 -11.34
CA SER A 156 -24.35 15.16 -10.01
C SER A 156 -23.89 14.27 -8.87
N ASP A 157 -23.02 13.29 -9.08
CA ASP A 157 -22.28 12.66 -7.99
C ASP A 157 -21.06 11.91 -8.54
N GLN A 158 -19.96 11.91 -7.80
CA GLN A 158 -18.64 11.40 -8.20
C GLN A 158 -18.58 9.85 -8.30
N SER A 159 -19.64 9.19 -8.77
CA SER A 159 -19.67 7.74 -9.02
C SER A 159 -19.99 7.45 -10.49
N ILE A 160 -19.03 6.84 -11.19
CA ILE A 160 -19.21 6.32 -12.54
C ILE A 160 -19.94 4.98 -12.40
N ARG A 161 -21.22 4.92 -12.75
CA ARG A 161 -21.94 3.64 -12.90
C ARG A 161 -21.85 3.18 -14.35
N LEU A 162 -21.25 2.01 -14.57
CA LEU A 162 -21.24 1.33 -15.87
C LEU A 162 -22.52 0.51 -16.00
N ILE A 163 -23.41 0.86 -16.93
CA ILE A 163 -24.62 0.09 -17.23
C ILE A 163 -24.32 -0.80 -18.46
N PRO A 164 -24.52 -2.13 -18.39
CA PRO A 164 -24.34 -3.01 -19.54
C PRO A 164 -25.38 -2.75 -20.64
N GLU A 165 -24.98 -2.91 -21.90
CA GLU A 165 -25.82 -2.73 -23.10
C GLU A 165 -27.10 -3.59 -23.11
N SER A 166 -27.20 -4.64 -22.28
CA SER A 166 -28.40 -5.46 -22.14
C SER A 166 -29.61 -4.72 -21.56
N ALA A 167 -29.43 -3.49 -21.06
CA ALA A 167 -30.52 -2.63 -20.57
C ALA A 167 -31.16 -1.75 -21.66
N TRP A 168 -30.64 -1.76 -22.89
CA TRP A 168 -31.16 -0.95 -23.99
C TRP A 168 -31.77 -1.85 -25.07
N SER A 169 -33.08 -2.14 -24.93
CA SER A 169 -33.87 -2.52 -26.11
C SER A 169 -33.74 -1.41 -27.16
N ARG A 170 -33.26 -1.79 -28.34
CA ARG A 170 -32.98 -0.96 -29.52
C ARG A 170 -33.87 0.30 -29.60
N PRO A 171 -33.34 1.53 -29.55
CA PRO A 171 -34.12 2.70 -29.92
C PRO A 171 -34.03 2.88 -31.43
N HIS A 172 -34.99 2.34 -32.17
CA HIS A 172 -35.41 3.03 -33.39
C HIS A 172 -36.11 4.32 -32.93
N HIS A 173 -35.52 5.47 -33.26
CA HIS A 173 -36.02 6.82 -33.02
C HIS A 173 -36.20 7.27 -31.56
N LEU A 174 -35.21 8.03 -31.05
CA LEU A 174 -35.52 9.15 -30.16
C LEU A 174 -34.73 10.38 -30.61
N SER A 175 -35.45 11.31 -31.23
CA SER A 175 -35.02 12.67 -31.51
C SER A 175 -35.02 13.43 -30.18
N LEU A 176 -33.85 13.87 -29.70
CA LEU A 176 -33.78 14.85 -28.63
C LEU A 176 -33.94 16.25 -29.24
N TYR A 177 -35.06 16.90 -28.92
CA TYR A 177 -35.16 18.35 -28.98
C TYR A 177 -34.44 18.93 -27.75
N LEU A 178 -33.68 20.01 -28.00
CA LEU A 178 -32.96 20.84 -27.01
C LEU A 178 -33.88 21.39 -25.91
#